data_AF-H0HRZ8-F1
#
_entry.id   AF-H0HRZ8-F1
#
_cell.length_a   1.000
_cell.length_b   1.000
_cell.length_c   1.000
_cell.angle_alpha   90.00
_cell.angle_beta   90.00
_cell.angle_gamma   90.00
#
_symmetry.space_group_name_H-M   'P 1'
#
loop_
_entity.id
_entity.type
_entity.pdbx_description
1 polymer ?
#
loop_
_entity_poly.entity_id
_entity_poly.type
_entity_poly.pdbx_seq_one_letter_code
_entity_poly.pdbx_strand_id
1 'polypeptide(L)'
;AAPAAELAGGGNTSLLGSLRSATGLDDLDIVTDAEGNAAVRAGRYIQENIYLGVEAGAGGSTRATINLDITDNLKARGSVGTGGDTGAGIFYEKDY
;
A
#
# COMPACT_ATOMS: atom_id res chain seq x y z
N ALA A 1 7.57 -24.98 18.36
CA ALA A 1 6.66 -24.12 17.57
C ALA A 1 6.20 -22.97 18.46
N ALA A 2 6.68 -21.75 18.24
CA ALA A 2 6.14 -20.55 18.90
C ALA A 2 6.49 -19.17 18.27
N PRO A 3 6.97 -19.01 17.02
CA PRO A 3 7.30 -17.65 16.54
C PRO A 3 6.05 -16.76 16.41
N ALA A 4 4.85 -17.34 16.22
CA ALA A 4 3.62 -16.57 16.09
C ALA A 4 3.13 -15.93 17.41
N ALA A 5 3.45 -16.51 18.57
CA ALA A 5 2.98 -16.00 19.86
C ALA A 5 3.79 -14.78 20.34
N GLU A 6 5.10 -14.73 20.05
CA GLU A 6 5.94 -13.55 20.28
C GLU A 6 5.59 -12.40 19.33
N LEU A 7 5.09 -12.72 18.13
CA LEU A 7 4.59 -11.73 17.17
C LEU A 7 3.25 -11.10 17.57
N ALA A 8 2.39 -11.82 18.30
CA ALA A 8 1.00 -11.41 18.57
C ALA A 8 0.77 -10.65 19.89
N GLY A 9 1.79 -10.37 20.70
CA GLY A 9 1.66 -9.42 21.82
C GLY A 9 1.68 -10.05 23.22
N GLY A 10 2.83 -10.61 23.59
CA GLY A 10 3.18 -10.83 25.00
C GLY A 10 4.16 -9.77 25.49
N GLY A 11 3.65 -8.63 25.97
CA GLY A 11 4.44 -7.61 26.69
C GLY A 11 4.89 -6.41 25.86
N ASN A 12 4.27 -5.25 26.13
CA ASN A 12 4.69 -3.83 25.97
C ASN A 12 5.52 -3.33 24.77
N THR A 13 5.92 -4.14 23.79
CA THR A 13 6.56 -3.73 22.53
C THR A 13 6.38 -4.87 21.52
N SER A 14 5.22 -4.92 20.86
CA SER A 14 4.99 -5.88 19.78
C SER A 14 5.92 -5.54 18.61
N LEU A 15 6.66 -6.53 18.09
CA LEU A 15 7.58 -6.38 16.95
C LEU A 15 6.92 -5.75 15.71
N LEU A 16 5.62 -6.03 15.50
CA LEU A 16 4.78 -5.39 14.49
C LEU A 16 4.69 -3.86 14.67
N GLY A 17 4.56 -3.41 15.92
CA GLY A 17 4.56 -1.99 16.28
C GLY A 17 5.93 -1.34 16.05
N SER A 18 7.01 -2.03 16.40
CA SER A 18 8.38 -1.55 16.14
C SER A 18 8.71 -1.49 14.65
N LEU A 19 8.27 -2.45 13.84
CA LEU A 19 8.49 -2.45 12.39
C LEU A 19 7.70 -1.32 11.70
N ARG A 20 6.47 -1.06 12.14
CA ARG A 20 5.67 0.10 11.71
C ARG A 20 6.35 1.42 12.10
N SER A 21 6.86 1.54 13.32
CA SER A 21 7.62 2.72 13.76
C SER A 21 8.96 2.90 13.05
N ALA A 22 9.61 1.82 12.62
CA ALA A 22 10.93 1.87 12.00
C ALA A 22 10.90 2.22 10.50
N THR A 23 9.85 1.82 9.79
CA THR A 23 9.71 2.09 8.35
C THR A 23 8.82 3.30 8.05
N GLY A 24 7.92 3.65 8.97
CA GLY A 24 6.92 4.70 8.77
C GLY A 24 5.82 4.33 7.76
N LEU A 25 5.77 3.07 7.31
CA LEU A 25 4.79 2.53 6.38
C LEU A 25 3.57 2.00 7.14
N ASP A 26 2.39 2.18 6.56
CA ASP A 26 1.14 1.63 7.08
C ASP A 26 0.84 0.24 6.50
N ASP A 27 1.36 -0.03 5.30
CA ASP A 27 1.13 -1.26 4.54
C ASP A 27 2.45 -1.74 3.89
N LEU A 28 2.73 -3.04 4.00
CA LEU A 28 3.85 -3.71 3.35
C LEU A 28 3.47 -5.17 3.09
N ASP A 29 3.28 -5.50 1.83
CA ASP A 29 2.77 -6.80 1.39
C ASP A 29 3.48 -7.32 0.14
N ILE A 30 3.44 -8.65 -0.04
CA ILE A 30 3.89 -9.32 -1.26
C ILE A 30 2.64 -9.57 -2.11
N VAL A 31 2.64 -9.04 -3.32
CA VAL A 31 1.52 -9.11 -4.27
C VAL A 31 1.97 -9.80 -5.55
N THR A 32 1.00 -10.06 -6.42
CA THR A 32 1.26 -10.53 -7.78
C THR A 32 0.87 -9.41 -8.74
N ASP A 33 1.78 -9.07 -9.65
CA ASP A 33 1.54 -8.04 -10.65
C ASP A 33 0.61 -8.52 -11.78
N ALA A 34 0.30 -7.63 -12.72
CA ALA A 34 -0.58 -7.92 -13.85
C ALA A 34 -0.03 -9.01 -14.81
N GLU A 35 1.28 -9.26 -14.77
CA GLU A 35 1.97 -10.25 -15.60
C GLU A 35 2.12 -11.60 -14.86
N GLY A 36 1.71 -11.68 -13.60
CA GLY A 36 1.79 -12.89 -12.79
C GLY A 36 3.10 -13.02 -11.99
N ASN A 37 3.95 -12.00 -11.97
CA ASN A 37 5.20 -12.04 -11.23
C ASN A 37 5.00 -11.60 -9.78
N ALA A 38 5.89 -12.07 -8.90
CA ALA A 38 5.96 -11.57 -7.54
C ALA A 38 6.39 -10.09 -7.53
N ALA A 39 5.70 -9.30 -6.71
CA ALA A 39 6.01 -7.91 -6.47
C ALA A 39 5.90 -7.60 -4.97
N VAL A 40 6.60 -6.56 -4.54
CA VAL A 40 6.49 -6.01 -3.19
C VAL A 40 5.77 -4.68 -3.29
N ARG A 41 4.74 -4.50 -2.46
CA ARG A 41 4.02 -3.25 -2.35
C ARG A 41 4.26 -2.67 -0.95
N ALA A 42 4.43 -1.36 -0.92
CA ALA A 42 4.58 -0.57 0.28
C ALA A 42 3.71 0.67 0.16
N GLY A 43 3.05 1.05 1.25
CA GLY A 43 2.19 2.22 1.25
C GLY A 43 2.06 2.90 2.60
N ARG A 44 1.63 4.15 2.54
CA ARG A 44 1.50 5.03 3.68
C ARG A 44 0.39 6.05 3.45
N TYR A 45 -0.40 6.29 4.48
CA TYR A 45 -1.29 7.43 4.60
C TYR A 45 -0.50 8.64 5.07
N ILE A 46 -0.42 9.66 4.23
CA ILE A 46 0.20 10.94 4.60
C ILE A 46 -0.80 11.88 5.26
N GLN A 47 -2.09 11.66 4.99
CA GLN A 47 -3.26 12.29 5.59
C GLN A 47 -4.38 11.24 5.61
N GLU A 48 -5.45 11.50 6.36
CA GLU A 48 -6.60 10.59 6.48
C GLU A 48 -7.23 10.27 5.12
N ASN A 49 -7.19 11.22 4.17
CA ASN A 49 -7.77 11.09 2.84
C ASN A 49 -6.72 10.99 1.72
N ILE A 50 -5.43 10.81 2.03
CA ILE A 50 -4.37 10.70 1.01
C ILE A 50 -3.47 9.50 1.31
N TYR A 51 -3.55 8.50 0.43
CA TYR A 51 -2.68 7.33 0.43
C TYR A 51 -1.67 7.40 -0.72
N LEU A 52 -0.41 7.14 -0.38
CA LEU A 52 0.67 6.94 -1.34
C LEU A 52 1.12 5.49 -1.30
N GLY A 53 1.23 4.86 -2.47
CA GLY A 53 1.68 3.49 -2.62
C GLY A 53 2.77 3.37 -3.68
N VAL A 54 3.68 2.43 -3.48
CA VAL A 54 4.68 2.00 -4.46
C VAL A 54 4.63 0.48 -4.56
N GLU A 55 4.68 -0.03 -5.78
CA GLU A 55 4.80 -1.45 -6.09
C GLU A 55 6.07 -1.66 -6.90
N ALA A 56 6.92 -2.60 -6.50
CA ALA A 56 8.14 -2.99 -7.19
C ALA A 56 8.04 -4.46 -7.58
N GLY A 57 8.01 -4.73 -8.88
CA GLY A 57 7.89 -6.06 -9.45
C GLY A 57 9.24 -6.70 -9.78
N ALA A 58 9.20 -7.99 -10.10
CA ALA A 58 10.34 -8.67 -10.68
C ALA A 58 10.79 -7.99 -11.99
N GLY A 59 12.09 -7.99 -12.27
CA GLY A 59 12.63 -7.37 -13.50
C GLY A 59 12.79 -5.85 -13.46
N GLY A 60 12.58 -5.21 -12.30
CA GLY A 60 12.82 -3.77 -12.10
C GLY A 60 11.66 -2.88 -12.54
N SER A 61 10.49 -3.44 -12.77
CA SER A 61 9.25 -2.68 -12.93
C SER A 61 8.91 -2.00 -11.60
N THR A 62 8.45 -0.75 -11.66
CA THR A 62 8.00 -0.02 -10.47
C THR A 62 6.81 0.84 -10.84
N ARG A 63 5.80 0.88 -9.97
CA ARG A 63 4.60 1.70 -10.11
C ARG A 63 4.35 2.49 -8.83
N ALA A 64 4.25 3.81 -8.95
CA ALA A 64 3.76 4.68 -7.90
C ALA A 64 2.27 4.94 -8.10
N THR A 65 1.51 4.98 -7.01
CA THR A 65 0.07 5.26 -6.98
C THR A 65 -0.23 6.30 -5.91
N ILE A 66 -1.15 7.20 -6.21
CA ILE A 66 -1.80 8.10 -5.26
C ILE A 66 -3.30 7.84 -5.29
N ASN A 67 -3.90 7.69 -4.11
CA ASN A 67 -5.35 7.68 -3.93
C ASN A 67 -5.73 8.87 -3.05
N LEU A 68 -6.68 9.67 -3.52
CA LEU A 68 -7.21 10.85 -2.84
C LEU A 68 -8.72 10.64 -2.64
N ASP A 69 -9.16 10.60 -1.39
CA ASP A 69 -10.58 10.66 -1.07
C ASP A 69 -10.97 12.15 -1.04
N ILE A 70 -11.78 12.56 -2.03
CA ILE A 70 -12.23 13.95 -2.20
C ILE A 70 -13.45 14.21 -1.30
N THR A 71 -14.38 13.25 -1.27
CA THR A 71 -15.53 13.21 -0.36
C THR A 71 -15.78 11.76 0.04
N ASP A 72 -16.66 11.50 1.01
CA ASP A 72 -17.03 10.14 1.44
C ASP A 72 -17.45 9.22 0.28
N ASN A 73 -17.98 9.81 -0.80
CA ASN A 73 -18.47 9.10 -1.98
C ASN A 73 -17.63 9.33 -3.23
N LEU A 74 -16.56 10.12 -3.19
CA LEU A 74 -15.80 10.52 -4.39
C LEU A 74 -14.31 10.34 -4.17
N LYS A 75 -13.68 9.52 -5.01
CA LYS A 75 -12.25 9.17 -4.93
C LYS A 75 -11.56 9.48 -6.24
N ALA A 76 -10.34 10.01 -6.19
CA ALA A 76 -9.47 10.18 -7.34
C ALA A 76 -8.24 9.28 -7.20
N ARG A 77 -7.82 8.65 -8.29
CA ARG A 77 -6.63 7.81 -8.34
C ARG A 77 -5.71 8.25 -9.46
N GLY A 78 -4.42 8.31 -9.17
CA GLY A 78 -3.36 8.51 -10.14
C GLY A 78 -2.28 7.44 -10.01
N SER A 79 -1.65 7.05 -11.11
CA SER A 79 -0.52 6.13 -11.11
C SER A 79 0.46 6.41 -12.25
N VAL A 80 1.73 6.09 -12.00
CA VAL A 80 2.82 6.18 -12.97
C VAL A 80 3.75 4.98 -12.80
N GLY A 81 4.20 4.40 -13.91
CA GLY A 81 5.10 3.26 -13.96
C GLY A 81 6.37 3.53 -14.75
N THR A 82 7.44 2.78 -14.46
CA THR A 82 8.74 2.88 -15.14
C THR A 82 8.70 2.47 -16.62
N GLY A 83 7.68 1.74 -17.07
CA GLY A 83 7.42 1.40 -18.47
C GLY A 83 6.79 2.53 -19.31
N GLY A 84 6.54 3.70 -18.72
CA GLY A 84 5.81 4.80 -19.36
C GLY A 84 4.29 4.73 -19.18
N ASP A 85 3.80 3.69 -18.51
CA ASP A 85 2.38 3.55 -18.18
C ASP A 85 1.95 4.61 -17.17
N THR A 86 0.90 5.35 -17.53
CA THR A 86 0.26 6.30 -16.62
C THR A 86 -1.24 6.01 -16.58
N GLY A 87 -1.86 6.26 -15.45
CA GLY A 87 -3.30 6.08 -15.29
C GLY A 87 -3.86 7.11 -14.33
N ALA A 88 -5.01 7.68 -14.66
CA ALA A 88 -5.74 8.59 -13.80
C ALA A 88 -7.25 8.31 -13.92
N GLY A 89 -7.97 8.44 -12.82
CA GLY A 89 -9.41 8.18 -12.79
C GLY A 89 -10.10 8.80 -11.58
N ILE A 90 -11.41 9.01 -11.70
CA ILE A 90 -12.28 9.49 -10.63
C ILE A 90 -13.42 8.47 -10.49
N PHE A 91 -13.73 8.13 -9.24
CA PHE A 91 -14.67 7.07 -8.87
C PHE A 91 -15.70 7.65 -7.92
N TYR A 92 -16.98 7.39 -8.18
CA TYR A 92 -18.08 7.78 -7.31
C TYR A 92 -18.79 6.52 -6.81
N GLU A 93 -18.86 6.33 -5.50
CA GLU A 93 -19.59 5.23 -4.85
C GLU A 93 -20.90 5.75 -4.27
N LYS A 94 -22.01 5.15 -4.68
CA LYS A 94 -23.34 5.45 -4.13
C LYS A 94 -23.86 4.24 -3.38
N ASP A 95 -24.03 4.38 -2.07
CA ASP A 95 -24.73 3.38 -1.27
C ASP A 95 -26.20 3.35 -1.69
N TYR A 96 -26.75 2.14 -1.91
CA TYR A 96 -28.14 1.90 -2.29
C TYR A 96 -28.98 1.46 -1.10
#